data_AF-A0A950V1V2-F1
#
_entry.id   AF-A0A950V1V2-F1
#
_cell.length_a   1.000
_cell.length_b   1.000
_cell.length_c   1.000
_cell.angle_alpha   90.00
_cell.angle_beta   90.00
_cell.angle_gamma   90.00
#
_symmetry.space_group_name_H-M   'P 1'
#
loop_
_entity.id
_entity.type
_entity.pdbx_description
1 polymer ?
#
loop_
_entity_poly.entity_id
_entity_poly.type
_entity_poly.pdbx_seq_one_letter_code
_entity_poly.pdbx_strand_id
1 'polypeptide(L)' 'KHFDFHDKYSLELLGEAFNLLNHVNPTSVNSLAYKTGGTAAAPLLNFNSTFGQVTNANSNFAYSSRQVQLGARFTF' A
#
# COMPACT_ATOMS: atom_id res chain seq x y z
N LYS A 1 -0.82 -26.49 -4.84
CA LYS A 1 -0.56 -27.84 -5.42
C LYS A 1 -1.16 -28.88 -4.48
N HIS A 2 -1.98 -29.78 -5.01
CA HIS A 2 -2.65 -30.85 -4.25
C HIS A 2 -1.93 -32.19 -4.44
N PHE A 3 -1.84 -32.97 -3.37
CA PHE A 3 -1.29 -34.32 -3.33
C PHE A 3 -2.25 -35.25 -2.59
N ASP A 4 -2.71 -36.29 -3.27
CA ASP A 4 -3.55 -37.35 -2.71
C ASP A 4 -2.68 -38.58 -2.43
N PHE A 5 -2.69 -39.07 -1.19
CA PHE A 5 -1.88 -40.24 -0.81
C PHE A 5 -2.72 -41.53 -0.71
N HIS A 6 -3.98 -41.42 -0.28
CA HIS A 6 -5.01 -42.46 -0.16
C HIS A 6 -6.38 -41.78 -0.04
N ASP A 7 -7.49 -42.51 -0.25
CA ASP A 7 -8.87 -41.96 -0.27
C ASP A 7 -9.27 -41.05 0.91
N LYS A 8 -8.53 -41.09 2.02
CA LYS A 8 -8.82 -40.31 3.23
C LYS A 8 -7.76 -39.24 3.56
N TYR A 9 -6.60 -39.25 2.92
CA TYR A 9 -5.50 -38.34 3.26
C TYR A 9 -5.11 -37.45 2.09
N SER A 10 -5.21 -36.14 2.29
CA SER A 10 -4.78 -35.14 1.30
C SER A 10 -3.88 -34.07 1.89
N LEU A 11 -2.90 -33.64 1.11
CA LEU A 11 -2.01 -32.51 1.41
C LEU A 11 -2.14 -31.45 0.31
N GLU A 12 -2.33 -30.21 0.72
CA GLU A 12 -2.34 -29.06 -0.16
C GLU A 12 -1.26 -28.06 0.25
N LEU A 13 -0.43 -27.66 -0.71
CA LEU A 13 0.53 -26.57 -0.54
C LEU A 13 0.02 -25.32 -1.27
N LEU A 14 0.02 -24.19 -0.59
CA LEU A 14 -0.41 -22.89 -1.09
C LEU A 14 0.74 -21.89 -1.00
N GLY A 15 0.90 -21.09 -2.04
CA GLY A 15 1.83 -19.97 -2.06
C GLY A 15 1.09 -18.75 -2.55
N GLU A 16 1.11 -17.69 -1.75
CA GLU A 16 0.43 -16.43 -2.04
C GLU A 16 1.46 -15.30 -2.05
N ALA A 17 1.32 -14.38 -2.99
CA ALA A 17 2.15 -13.20 -3.08
C ALA A 17 1.25 -11.97 -3.25
N PHE A 18 1.38 -11.02 -2.33
CA PHE A 18 0.68 -9.74 -2.35
C PHE A 18 1.68 -8.63 -2.62
N ASN A 19 1.28 -7.68 -3.47
CA ASN A 19 2.14 -6.59 -3.88
C ASN A 19 3.52 -7.08 -4.40
N LEU A 20 3.52 -8.08 -5.28
CA LEU A 20 4.75 -8.73 -5.77
C LEU A 20 5.72 -7.71 -6.39
N LEU A 21 5.19 -6.72 -7.12
CA LEU A 21 5.97 -5.65 -7.75
C LEU A 21 6.38 -4.55 -6.78
N ASN A 22 5.94 -4.61 -5.51
CA ASN A 22 6.13 -3.58 -4.49
C ASN A 22 5.70 -2.19 -4.98
N HIS A 23 4.57 -2.14 -5.70
CA HIS A 23 3.94 -0.90 -6.11
C HIS A 23 3.42 -0.16 -4.86
N VAL A 24 3.60 1.16 -4.85
CA VAL A 24 3.14 2.04 -3.77
C VAL A 24 1.85 2.70 -4.22
N ASN A 25 0.82 2.66 -3.38
CA ASN A 25 -0.47 3.30 -3.66
C ASN A 25 -0.61 4.53 -2.75
N PRO A 26 -0.39 5.76 -3.25
CA PRO A 26 -0.59 6.98 -2.47
C PRO A 26 -2.05 7.10 -2.01
N THR A 27 -2.25 7.46 -0.75
CA THR A 27 -3.58 7.67 -0.17
C THR A 27 -3.84 9.12 0.20
N SER A 28 -2.79 9.95 0.25
CA SER A 28 -2.90 11.38 0.49
C SER A 28 -1.77 12.15 -0.19
N VAL A 29 -2.08 13.37 -0.59
CA VAL A 29 -1.15 14.32 -1.20
C VAL A 29 -1.30 15.69 -0.54
N ASN A 30 -0.26 16.50 -0.57
CA ASN A 30 -0.36 17.90 -0.17
C ASN A 30 -1.15 18.67 -1.23
N SER A 31 -2.39 19.03 -0.92
CA SER A 31 -3.29 19.76 -1.80
C SER A 31 -3.15 21.29 -1.69
N LEU A 32 -2.34 21.80 -0.76
CA LEU A 32 -2.15 23.24 -0.59
C LEU A 32 -1.14 23.76 -1.62
N ALA A 33 -1.62 24.49 -2.63
CA ALA A 33 -0.76 25.06 -3.68
C ALA A 33 -0.05 26.34 -3.25
N TYR A 34 -0.75 27.23 -2.53
CA TYR A 34 -0.21 28.52 -2.13
C TYR A 34 -0.59 28.87 -0.70
N LYS A 35 0.30 29.58 0.00
CA LYS A 35 0.04 30.22 1.28
C LYS A 35 -0.13 31.72 1.05
N THR A 36 -1.25 32.26 1.47
CA THR A 36 -1.52 33.71 1.47
C THR A 36 -1.01 34.34 2.75
N GLY A 37 -0.59 35.60 2.67
CA GLY A 37 -0.14 36.38 3.82
C GLY A 37 0.18 37.82 3.47
N GLY A 38 0.95 38.49 4.32
CA GLY A 38 1.33 39.89 4.13
C GLY A 38 0.34 40.87 4.73
N THR A 39 0.39 42.11 4.25
CA THR A 39 -0.49 43.21 4.69
C THR A 39 -1.33 43.71 3.52
N ALA A 40 -2.33 44.55 3.79
CA ALA A 40 -3.13 45.17 2.71
C ALA A 40 -2.28 46.00 1.72
N ALA A 41 -1.16 46.58 2.18
CA ALA A 41 -0.24 47.35 1.34
C ALA A 41 0.82 46.47 0.62
N ALA A 42 1.04 45.25 1.10
CA ALA A 42 2.00 44.31 0.52
C ALA A 42 1.43 42.87 0.66
N PRO A 43 0.53 42.45 -0.24
CA PRO A 43 0.00 41.09 -0.23
C PRO A 43 1.08 40.10 -0.68
N LEU A 44 1.19 38.97 0.02
CA LEU A 44 2.09 37.88 -0.33
C LEU A 44 1.33 36.63 -0.74
N LEU A 45 1.80 36.00 -1.81
CA LEU A 45 1.38 34.68 -2.26
C LEU A 45 2.62 33.81 -2.43
N ASN A 46 2.82 32.87 -1.51
CA ASN A 46 3.99 31.99 -1.53
C ASN A 46 3.58 30.61 -2.06
N PHE A 47 4.23 30.18 -3.14
CA PHE A 47 4.05 28.82 -3.64
C PHE A 47 4.54 27.81 -2.61
N ASN A 48 3.73 26.78 -2.35
CA ASN A 48 4.13 25.67 -1.52
C ASN A 48 4.92 24.67 -2.37
N SER A 49 6.24 24.61 -2.17
CA SER A 49 7.14 23.71 -2.91
C SER A 49 6.79 22.22 -2.76
N THR A 50 6.02 21.87 -1.73
CA THR A 50 5.58 20.49 -1.48
C THR A 50 4.21 20.18 -2.08
N PHE A 51 3.60 21.11 -2.83
CA PHE A 51 2.32 20.88 -3.51
C PHE A 51 2.39 19.67 -4.43
N GLY A 52 1.39 18.78 -4.33
CA GLY A 52 1.32 17.53 -5.08
C GLY A 52 2.22 16.41 -4.55
N GLN A 53 3.06 16.66 -3.54
CA GLN A 53 3.87 15.60 -2.93
C GLN A 53 2.98 14.64 -2.12
N VAL A 54 3.27 13.35 -2.22
CA VAL A 54 2.62 12.29 -1.44
C VAL A 54 2.95 12.48 0.04
N THR A 55 1.93 12.61 0.88
CA THR A 55 2.08 12.76 2.34
C THR A 55 1.79 11.46 3.08
N ASN A 56 1.09 10.53 2.43
CA ASN A 56 0.83 9.21 2.98
C ASN A 56 0.68 8.17 1.85
N ALA A 57 1.27 7.01 2.07
CA ALA A 57 1.03 5.79 1.33
C ALA A 57 1.07 4.62 2.32
N ASN A 58 0.35 3.54 2.03
CA ASN A 58 0.50 2.27 2.77
C ASN A 58 0.21 2.33 4.29
N SER A 59 -0.67 3.23 4.74
CA SER A 59 -0.98 3.46 6.18
C SER A 59 -2.04 2.51 6.78
N ASN A 60 -2.44 1.47 6.06
CA ASN A 60 -3.41 0.47 6.51
C ASN A 60 -2.94 -0.90 5.97
N PHE A 61 -3.20 -1.99 6.69
CA PHE A 61 -3.06 -3.37 6.23
C PHE A 61 -3.75 -3.65 4.87
N ALA A 62 -4.64 -2.78 4.40
CA ALA A 62 -5.21 -2.79 3.04
C ALA A 62 -4.20 -2.49 1.91
N TYR A 63 -3.12 -1.77 2.21
CA TYR A 63 -2.06 -1.38 1.26
C TYR A 63 -0.70 -1.76 1.85
N SER A 64 -0.44 -3.07 1.94
CA SER A 64 0.80 -3.60 2.51
C SER A 64 1.98 -3.49 1.53
N SER A 65 3.19 -3.46 2.08
CA SER A 65 4.40 -3.74 1.32
C SER A 65 4.37 -5.15 0.73
N ARG A 66 5.34 -5.48 -0.14
CA ARG A 66 5.49 -6.83 -0.67
C ARG A 66 5.41 -7.89 0.44
N GLN A 67 4.48 -8.82 0.29
CA GLN A 67 4.28 -9.93 1.20
C GLN A 67 4.23 -11.24 0.44
N VAL A 68 4.94 -12.25 0.94
CA VAL A 68 4.88 -13.62 0.43
C VAL A 68 4.48 -14.52 1.59
N GLN A 69 3.51 -15.40 1.35
CA GLN A 69 2.99 -16.34 2.33
C GLN A 69 3.02 -17.76 1.76
N LEU A 70 3.33 -18.72 2.62
CA LEU A 70 3.32 -20.14 2.29
C LEU A 70 2.42 -20.84 3.30
N GLY A 71 1.52 -21.69 2.81
CA GLY A 71 0.58 -22.46 3.59
C GLY A 71 0.61 -23.94 3.24
N ALA A 72 0.28 -24.77 4.22
CA ALA A 72 0.04 -26.19 4.02
C ALA A 72 -1.24 -26.59 4.74
N ARG A 73 -2.09 -27.39 4.07
CA ARG A 73 -3.31 -27.95 4.65
C ARG A 73 -3.26 -29.46 4.54
N PHE A 74 -3.46 -30.15 5.66
CA PHE A 74 -3.55 -31.60 5.74
C PHE A 74 -4.95 -32.01 6.19
N THR A 75 -5.57 -32.94 5.47
CA THR A 75 -6.92 -33.47 5.75
C THR A 75 -6.83 -34.98 5.94
N PHE A 76 -7.55 -35.52 6.94
CA PHE A 76 -7.60 -36.94 7.31
C PHE A 76 -9.04 -37.40 7.60
#